data_AF-A0A662AXV7-F1
#
_entry.id   AF-A0A662AXV7-F1
#
_cell.length_a   1.000
_cell.length_b   1.000
_cell.length_c   1.000
_cell.angle_alpha   90.00
_cell.angle_beta   90.00
_cell.angle_gamma   90.00
#
_symmetry.space_group_name_H-M   'P 1'
#
loop_
_entity.id
_entity.type
_entity.pdbx_description
1 polymer ?
#
loop_
_entity_poly.entity_id
_entity_poly.type
_entity_poly.pdbx_seq_one_letter_code
_entity_poly.pdbx_strand_id
1 'polypeptide(L)'
;MTNKNPMEWIPRNPKFEHLLYVGYSDRISLYFDEVELVGRVDHPHFRERGLPVWFGSHPTPKLWADWEESWQGSKGLFIRESED
;
A
#
# COMPACT_ATOMS: atom_id res chain seq x y z
N MET A 1 -8.88 23.76 -21.84
CA MET A 1 -8.18 24.01 -20.56
C MET A 1 -8.24 22.74 -19.74
N THR A 2 -7.09 22.36 -19.20
CA THR A 2 -6.67 21.05 -18.69
C THR A 2 -7.63 20.36 -17.73
N ASN A 3 -8.20 19.21 -18.16
CA ASN A 3 -8.66 18.15 -17.27
C ASN A 3 -7.41 17.58 -16.56
N LYS A 4 -7.12 18.07 -15.35
CA LYS A 4 -6.19 17.40 -14.44
C LYS A 4 -6.96 16.30 -13.71
N ASN A 5 -7.27 15.20 -14.40
CA ASN A 5 -7.43 13.93 -13.69
C ASN A 5 -6.01 13.50 -13.28
N PRO A 6 -5.64 13.46 -11.99
CA PRO A 6 -4.48 12.66 -11.64
C PRO A 6 -4.77 11.24 -12.15
N MET A 7 -3.92 10.76 -13.08
CA MET A 7 -4.01 9.41 -13.60
C MET A 7 -4.09 8.42 -12.43
N GLU A 8 -5.14 7.61 -12.40
CA GLU A 8 -5.14 6.33 -11.69
C GLU A 8 -3.99 5.48 -12.25
N TRP A 9 -3.05 5.06 -11.40
CA TRP A 9 -2.00 4.11 -11.80
C TRP A 9 -2.31 2.72 -11.24
N ILE A 10 -2.48 1.81 -12.20
CA ILE A 10 -2.97 0.41 -12.22
C ILE A 10 -1.81 -0.51 -11.74
N PRO A 11 -2.02 -1.64 -11.02
CA PRO A 11 -2.59 -2.83 -11.65
C PRO A 11 -3.67 -3.59 -10.88
N ARG A 12 -4.73 -3.95 -11.61
CA ARG A 12 -5.68 -4.99 -11.22
C ARG A 12 -5.01 -6.33 -11.47
N ASN A 13 -4.56 -6.96 -10.39
CA ASN A 13 -3.84 -8.23 -10.37
C ASN A 13 -2.68 -8.34 -11.38
N PRO A 14 -1.64 -7.53 -11.21
CA PRO A 14 -0.39 -7.76 -11.92
C PRO A 14 0.17 -9.12 -11.50
N LYS A 15 0.69 -9.91 -12.44
CA LYS A 15 1.46 -11.12 -12.10
C LYS A 15 2.84 -10.71 -11.58
N PHE A 16 2.88 -10.10 -10.40
CA PHE A 16 4.10 -9.76 -9.70
C PHE A 16 4.51 -10.89 -8.78
N GLU A 17 5.79 -11.22 -8.79
CA GLU A 17 6.40 -12.19 -7.88
C GLU A 17 6.91 -11.52 -6.60
N HIS A 18 7.25 -10.23 -6.68
CA HIS A 18 7.80 -9.45 -5.58
C HIS A 18 7.15 -8.07 -5.47
N LEU A 19 6.90 -7.61 -4.24
CA LEU A 19 6.30 -6.33 -3.93
C LEU A 19 6.94 -5.69 -2.70
N LEU A 20 6.90 -4.36 -2.64
CA LEU A 20 7.21 -3.59 -1.43
C LEU A 20 5.91 -3.19 -0.75
N TYR A 21 5.79 -3.51 0.54
CA TYR A 21 4.73 -3.01 1.40
C TYR A 21 5.31 -1.98 2.38
N VAL A 22 4.76 -0.77 2.40
CA VAL A 22 5.23 0.31 3.29
C VAL A 22 4.14 0.65 4.28
N GLY A 23 4.40 0.42 5.57
CA GLY A 23 3.47 0.74 6.65
C GLY A 23 3.32 -0.37 7.70
N TYR A 24 2.60 -0.03 8.77
CA TYR A 24 2.27 -0.97 9.83
C TYR A 24 1.07 -1.83 9.40
N SER A 25 1.22 -3.14 9.45
CA SER A 25 0.14 -4.09 9.22
C SER A 25 0.44 -5.42 9.91
N ASP A 26 -0.53 -5.90 10.67
CA ASP A 26 -0.55 -7.24 11.28
C ASP A 26 -0.92 -8.33 10.25
N ARG A 27 -1.36 -7.92 9.05
CA ARG A 27 -1.80 -8.82 7.96
C ARG A 27 -0.72 -9.12 6.92
N ILE A 28 0.51 -8.63 7.10
CA ILE A 28 1.59 -8.80 6.12
C ILE A 28 1.84 -10.27 5.77
N SER A 29 1.82 -11.17 6.76
CA SER A 29 1.95 -12.62 6.57
C SER A 29 0.75 -13.26 5.87
N LEU A 30 -0.38 -12.56 5.76
CA LEU A 30 -1.53 -13.01 4.97
C LEU A 30 -1.39 -12.60 3.50
N TYR A 31 -0.59 -11.58 3.21
CA TYR A 31 -0.47 -10.99 1.87
C TYR A 31 0.65 -11.61 1.04
N PHE A 32 1.63 -12.24 1.67
CA PHE A 32 2.82 -12.79 1.04
C PHE A 32 3.21 -14.11 1.71
N ASP A 33 3.72 -15.07 0.94
CA ASP A 33 4.20 -16.33 1.49
C ASP A 33 5.53 -16.15 2.23
N GLU A 34 6.37 -15.22 1.78
CA GLU A 34 7.63 -14.86 2.46
C GLU A 34 7.74 -13.34 2.60
N VAL A 35 8.26 -12.90 3.75
CA VAL A 35 8.35 -11.49 4.11
C VAL A 35 9.66 -11.18 4.82
N GLU A 36 10.27 -10.06 4.46
CA GLU A 36 11.47 -9.54 5.10
C GLU A 36 11.30 -8.04 5.40
N LEU A 37 11.66 -7.62 6.62
CA LEU A 37 11.77 -6.20 6.95
C LEU A 37 13.09 -5.67 6.38
N VAL A 38 13.02 -4.93 5.27
CA VAL A 38 14.21 -4.46 4.56
C VAL A 38 14.63 -3.04 4.94
N GLY A 39 13.81 -2.34 5.74
CA GLY A 39 14.21 -1.05 6.26
C GLY A 39 13.07 -0.23 6.85
N ARG A 40 13.34 1.07 6.98
CA ARG A 40 12.38 2.07 7.45
C ARG A 40 12.47 3.32 6.59
N VAL A 41 11.34 3.97 6.39
CA VAL A 41 11.25 5.23 5.62
C VAL A 41 11.95 6.37 6.35
N ASP A 42 12.86 7.07 5.67
CA ASP A 42 13.47 8.32 6.17
C ASP A 42 13.39 9.48 5.14
N HIS A 43 12.52 9.35 4.13
CA HIS A 43 12.44 10.37 3.09
C HIS A 43 11.45 11.50 3.45
N PRO A 44 11.79 12.78 3.23
CA PRO A 44 10.92 13.93 3.53
C PRO A 44 9.62 14.01 2.70
N HIS A 45 9.39 13.09 1.77
CA HIS A 45 8.15 13.03 0.97
C HIS A 45 7.10 12.09 1.54
N PHE A 46 7.48 11.27 2.53
CA PHE A 46 6.51 10.49 3.28
C PHE A 46 5.91 11.35 4.39
N ARG A 47 4.62 11.16 4.65
CA ARG A 47 3.90 11.83 5.74
C ARG A 47 4.45 11.45 7.12
N GLU A 48 4.98 10.23 7.23
CA GLU A 48 5.52 9.68 8.47
C GLU A 48 6.89 9.05 8.21
N ARG A 49 7.85 9.34 9.09
CA ARG A 49 9.17 8.69 9.11
C ARG A 49 9.15 7.47 10.02
N GLY A 50 10.04 6.53 9.77
CA GLY A 50 10.17 5.31 10.56
C GLY A 50 9.20 4.20 10.17
N LEU A 51 8.29 4.45 9.21
CA LEU A 51 7.40 3.42 8.67
C LEU A 51 8.22 2.22 8.17
N PRO A 52 7.88 0.99 8.57
CA PRO A 52 8.60 -0.20 8.12
C PRO A 52 8.36 -0.43 6.62
N VAL A 53 9.41 -0.86 5.93
CA VAL A 53 9.38 -1.26 4.53
C VAL A 53 9.63 -2.76 4.47
N TRP A 54 8.65 -3.48 3.94
CA TRP A 54 8.67 -4.93 3.84
C TRP A 54 8.86 -5.34 2.39
N PHE A 55 9.74 -6.29 2.15
CA PHE A 55 9.86 -7.01 0.89
C PHE A 55 9.05 -8.30 0.99
N GLY A 56 8.03 -8.43 0.15
CA GLY A 56 7.16 -9.61 0.11
C GLY A 56 7.33 -10.38 -1.20
N SER A 57 7.41 -11.71 -1.12
CA SER A 57 7.42 -12.62 -2.27
C SER A 57 6.12 -13.43 -2.34
N HIS A 58 5.74 -13.84 -3.55
CA HIS A 58 4.58 -14.69 -3.82
C HIS A 58 3.28 -14.11 -3.22
N PRO A 59 2.76 -13.00 -3.77
CA PRO A 59 1.56 -12.37 -3.24
C PRO A 59 0.36 -13.33 -3.29
N THR A 60 -0.36 -13.42 -2.17
CA THR A 60 -1.51 -14.30 -2.03
C THR A 60 -2.77 -13.66 -2.61
N PRO A 61 -3.82 -14.44 -2.91
CA PRO A 61 -5.12 -13.89 -3.29
C PRO A 61 -5.72 -12.92 -2.25
N LYS A 62 -5.34 -13.03 -0.98
CA LYS A 62 -5.84 -12.15 0.10
C LYS A 62 -5.34 -10.72 -0.06
N LEU A 63 -4.12 -10.52 -0.53
CA LEU A 63 -3.60 -9.18 -0.85
C LEU A 63 -4.52 -8.47 -1.84
N TRP A 64 -4.90 -9.15 -2.92
CA TRP A 64 -5.73 -8.56 -3.98
C TRP A 64 -7.16 -8.32 -3.54
N ALA A 65 -7.74 -9.24 -2.75
CA ALA A 65 -9.07 -9.06 -2.19
C ALA A 65 -9.16 -7.82 -1.28
N ASP A 66 -8.14 -7.60 -0.44
CA ASP A 66 -8.09 -6.44 0.47
C ASP A 66 -7.62 -5.17 -0.27
N TRP A 67 -6.84 -5.30 -1.34
CA TRP A 67 -6.48 -4.21 -2.22
C TRP A 67 -7.71 -3.68 -2.98
N GLU A 68 -8.61 -4.55 -3.44
CA GLU A 68 -9.84 -4.14 -4.13
C GLU A 68 -10.91 -3.54 -3.19
N GLU A 69 -10.61 -3.33 -1.90
CA GLU A 69 -11.53 -2.70 -0.95
C GLU A 69 -11.93 -1.27 -1.35
N SER A 70 -13.16 -0.92 -0.96
CA SER A 70 -13.89 0.31 -1.31
C SER A 70 -13.17 1.62 -0.97
N TRP A 71 -12.17 1.61 -0.07
CA TRP A 71 -11.37 2.80 0.23
C TRP A 71 -10.50 3.24 -0.96
N GLN A 72 -10.12 2.34 -1.89
CA GLN A 72 -9.45 2.73 -3.14
C GLN A 72 -10.40 3.44 -4.13
N GLY A 73 -11.71 3.25 -3.97
CA GLY A 73 -12.73 4.02 -4.69
C GLY A 73 -12.93 5.44 -4.14
N SER A 74 -12.34 5.77 -2.99
CA SER A 74 -12.46 7.10 -2.39
C SER A 74 -11.53 8.09 -3.09
N LYS A 75 -12.10 8.87 -4.03
CA LYS A 75 -11.43 9.96 -4.76
C LYS A 75 -11.12 11.19 -3.88
N GLY A 76 -11.15 11.04 -2.56
CA GLY A 76 -11.01 12.13 -1.60
C GLY A 76 -9.68 12.05 -0.86
N LEU A 77 -9.13 13.22 -0.52
CA LEU A 77 -8.02 13.32 0.42
C LEU A 77 -8.45 12.69 1.75
N PHE A 78 -7.89 11.54 2.13
CA PHE A 78 -8.16 10.93 3.42
C PHE A 78 -7.53 11.80 4.51
N ILE A 79 -8.35 12.61 5.17
CA ILE A 79 -8.01 13.32 6.41
C ILE A 79 -8.57 12.44 7.53
N ARG A 80 -7.67 11.91 8.36
CA ARG A 80 -8.06 11.15 9.55
C ARG A 80 -8.58 12.18 10.56
N GLU A 81 -9.88 12.15 10.87
CA GLU A 81 -10.39 12.88 12.02
C GLU A 81 -9.81 12.23 13.28
N SER A 82 -9.08 13.02 14.06
CA SER A 82 -8.71 12.68 15.42
C SER A 82 -9.97 12.78 16.28
N GLU A 83 -10.38 11.66 16.89
CA GLU A 83 -11.40 11.66 17.93
C GLU A 83 -10.83 12.34 19.19
N ASP A 84 -11.54 13.35 19.69
CA ASP A 84 -11.35 13.97 21.03
C ASP A 84 -11.90 13.07 22.14
#